data_AF-A0A8X8FU61-F1
#
_entry.id   AF-A0A8X8FU61-F1
#
_cell.length_a   1.000
_cell.length_b   1.000
_cell.length_c   1.000
_cell.angle_alpha   90.00
_cell.angle_beta   90.00
_cell.angle_gamma   90.00
#
_symmetry.space_group_name_H-M   'P 1'
#
loop_
_entity.id
_entity.type
_entity.pdbx_description
1 polymer ?
#
loop_
_entity_poly.entity_id
_entity_poly.type
_entity_poly.pdbx_seq_one_letter_code
_entity_poly.pdbx_strand_id
1 'polypeptide(L)'
;MDHEPQFRTATPRVVRVALADLYVGGDTAAVELDGHPCDAWAQALANSLVQDPTLQGVTAEVDGCWVHFTGVRKSAVPLAPRLLALVAAAGQRVYAPPLLRSIRQAAPNAAAAA
;
A
#
# COMPACT_ATOMS: atom_id res chain seq x y z
N MET A 1 20.09 -7.96 24.38
CA MET A 1 20.08 -8.45 22.99
C MET A 1 20.07 -7.21 22.13
N ASP A 2 21.22 -6.85 21.60
CA ASP A 2 21.35 -5.75 20.66
C ASP A 2 20.58 -6.13 19.39
N HIS A 3 19.47 -5.46 19.14
CA HIS A 3 18.79 -5.57 17.86
C HIS A 3 19.74 -4.99 16.82
N GLU A 4 20.30 -5.86 15.96
CA GLU A 4 20.98 -5.39 14.75
C GLU A 4 20.08 -4.37 14.05
N PRO A 5 20.63 -3.26 13.54
CA PRO A 5 19.85 -2.29 12.80
C PRO A 5 19.25 -2.99 11.58
N GLN A 6 17.96 -3.32 11.64
CA GLN A 6 17.24 -3.85 10.50
C GLN A 6 17.23 -2.76 9.43
N PHE A 7 17.97 -2.98 8.35
CA PHE A 7 17.96 -2.07 7.21
C PHE A 7 16.53 -1.95 6.68
N ARG A 8 15.96 -0.75 6.80
CA ARG A 8 14.60 -0.46 6.36
C ARG A 8 14.61 0.03 4.92
N THR A 9 13.79 -0.57 4.06
CA THR A 9 13.71 -0.23 2.64
C THR A 9 12.63 0.82 2.38
N ALA A 10 12.97 1.84 1.60
CA ALA A 10 12.04 2.88 1.17
C ALA A 10 11.15 2.44 0.01
N THR A 11 11.61 1.44 -0.76
CA THR A 11 10.92 0.89 -1.93
C THR A 11 11.00 -0.64 -1.88
N PRO A 12 10.31 -1.27 -0.91
CA PRO A 12 10.18 -2.72 -0.91
C PRO A 12 9.50 -3.19 -2.20
N ARG A 13 9.96 -4.31 -2.75
CA ARG A 13 9.32 -5.00 -3.87
C ARG A 13 8.46 -6.13 -3.36
N VAL A 14 7.36 -6.39 -4.07
CA VAL A 14 6.50 -7.54 -3.76
C VAL A 14 7.19 -8.83 -4.18
N VAL A 15 7.31 -9.76 -3.24
CA VAL A 15 7.79 -11.13 -3.48
C VAL A 15 6.61 -12.06 -3.71
N ARG A 16 5.55 -11.93 -2.91
CA ARG A 16 4.40 -12.86 -2.93
C ARG A 16 3.11 -12.16 -2.52
N VAL A 17 2.00 -12.63 -3.05
CA VAL A 17 0.65 -12.27 -2.58
C VAL A 17 -0.03 -13.55 -2.08
N ALA A 18 -0.47 -13.54 -0.83
CA ALA A 18 -1.23 -14.62 -0.22
C ALA A 18 -2.69 -14.17 -0.04
N LEU A 19 -3.59 -14.79 -0.80
CA LEU A 19 -5.04 -14.57 -0.69
C LEU A 19 -5.63 -15.74 0.09
N ALA A 20 -5.48 -15.73 1.41
CA ALA A 20 -6.01 -16.79 2.27
C ALA A 20 -7.21 -16.25 3.07
N ASP A 21 -8.29 -17.04 3.17
CA ASP A 21 -9.27 -16.88 4.24
C ASP A 21 -8.61 -17.36 5.54
N LEU A 22 -7.77 -16.52 6.14
CA LEU A 22 -6.95 -16.90 7.30
C LEU A 22 -7.80 -17.11 8.56
N TYR A 23 -9.08 -16.71 8.52
CA TYR A 23 -10.06 -16.93 9.58
C TYR A 23 -11.40 -17.41 9.03
N VAL A 24 -12.08 -18.26 9.79
CA VAL A 24 -13.51 -18.57 9.59
C VAL A 24 -14.27 -17.24 9.70
N GLY A 25 -14.62 -16.64 8.56
CA GLY A 25 -15.33 -15.37 8.45
C GLY A 25 -14.47 -14.11 8.23
N GLY A 26 -13.15 -14.25 8.03
CA GLY A 26 -12.25 -13.11 7.82
C GLY A 26 -11.74 -13.01 6.39
N ASP A 27 -12.27 -12.04 5.64
CA ASP A 27 -11.76 -11.59 4.35
C ASP A 27 -10.35 -10.97 4.53
N THR A 28 -9.30 -11.80 4.50
CA THR A 28 -7.91 -11.37 4.69
C THR A 28 -7.06 -11.56 3.42
N ALA A 29 -6.05 -10.71 3.26
CA ALA A 29 -5.00 -10.89 2.28
C ALA A 29 -3.66 -10.47 2.88
N ALA A 30 -2.56 -11.04 2.40
CA ALA A 30 -1.23 -10.64 2.83
C ALA A 30 -0.30 -10.47 1.63
N VAL A 31 0.63 -9.54 1.74
CA VAL A 31 1.67 -9.28 0.73
C VAL A 31 3.03 -9.40 1.40
N GLU A 32 3.89 -10.22 0.82
CA GLU A 32 5.29 -10.38 1.23
C GLU A 32 6.18 -9.41 0.45
N LEU A 33 7.09 -8.77 1.16
CA LEU A 33 8.05 -7.81 0.66
C LEU A 33 9.47 -8.40 0.67
N ASP A 34 10.34 -7.91 -0.20
CA ASP A 34 11.76 -8.30 -0.27
C ASP A 34 12.60 -7.72 0.89
N GLY A 35 12.03 -6.83 1.70
CA GLY A 35 12.66 -6.26 2.88
C GLY A 35 11.67 -5.50 3.77
N HIS A 36 12.10 -5.23 5.01
CA HIS A 36 11.29 -4.52 6.00
C HIS A 36 11.08 -3.05 5.58
N PRO A 37 9.85 -2.58 5.37
CA PRO A 37 9.62 -1.22 4.91
C PRO A 37 9.99 -0.17 5.97
N CYS A 38 10.34 1.04 5.53
CA CYS A 38 10.52 2.18 6.43
C CYS A 38 9.19 2.85 6.80
N ASP A 39 9.20 3.68 7.85
CA ASP A 39 7.98 4.33 8.36
C ASP A 39 7.35 5.27 7.31
N ALA A 40 8.17 5.93 6.48
CA ALA A 40 7.67 6.78 5.39
C ALA A 40 6.89 5.97 4.34
N TRP A 41 7.31 4.73 4.07
CA TRP A 41 6.60 3.82 3.19
C TRP A 41 5.29 3.36 3.82
N ALA A 42 5.31 2.96 5.09
CA ALA A 42 4.11 2.55 5.81
C ALA A 42 3.06 3.68 5.86
N GLN A 43 3.51 4.92 6.10
CA GLN A 43 2.63 6.09 6.06
C GLN A 43 2.06 6.34 4.66
N ALA A 44 2.88 6.17 3.60
CA ALA A 44 2.41 6.31 2.22
C ALA A 44 1.37 5.24 1.84
N LEU A 45 1.54 4.02 2.34
CA LEU A 45 0.57 2.94 2.19
C LEU A 45 -0.75 3.28 2.89
N ALA A 46 -0.70 3.69 4.16
CA ALA A 46 -1.89 4.09 4.92
C ALA A 46 -2.66 5.21 4.22
N ASN A 47 -1.96 6.24 3.74
CA ASN A 47 -2.57 7.33 2.97
C ASN A 47 -3.22 6.83 1.68
N SER A 48 -2.63 5.85 1.01
CA SER A 48 -3.17 5.27 -0.22
C SER A 48 -4.44 4.46 0.03
N LEU A 49 -4.50 3.73 1.15
CA LEU A 49 -5.70 3.01 1.60
C LEU A 49 -6.86 3.96 1.86
N VAL A 50 -6.62 5.04 2.61
CA VAL A 50 -7.65 6.05 2.91
C VAL A 50 -8.20 6.72 1.64
N GLN A 51 -7.35 6.90 0.63
CA GLN A 51 -7.72 7.52 -0.65
C GLN A 51 -8.43 6.57 -1.62
N ASP A 52 -8.49 5.27 -1.32
CA ASP A 52 -9.07 4.27 -2.22
C ASP A 52 -10.53 3.93 -1.82
N PRO A 53 -11.55 4.44 -2.54
CA PRO A 53 -12.94 4.19 -2.21
C PRO A 53 -13.33 2.71 -2.39
N THR A 54 -12.56 1.93 -3.15
CA THR A 54 -12.83 0.50 -3.36
C THR A 54 -12.38 -0.38 -2.20
N LEU A 55 -11.55 0.17 -1.30
CA LEU A 55 -10.99 -0.51 -0.13
C LEU A 55 -11.53 0.08 1.18
N GLN A 56 -12.71 0.70 1.16
CA GLN A 56 -13.31 1.24 2.39
C GLN A 56 -13.51 0.15 3.43
N GLY A 57 -13.06 0.44 4.66
CA GLY A 57 -13.09 -0.51 5.78
C GLY A 57 -11.95 -1.52 5.79
N VAL A 58 -11.06 -1.50 4.79
CA VAL A 58 -9.83 -2.32 4.80
C VAL A 58 -8.79 -1.66 5.70
N THR A 59 -8.22 -2.44 6.62
CA THR A 59 -7.06 -2.04 7.41
C THR A 59 -5.80 -2.74 6.89
N ALA A 60 -4.64 -2.14 7.15
CA ALA A 60 -3.35 -2.75 6.85
C ALA A 60 -2.41 -2.67 8.05
N GLU A 61 -1.72 -3.77 8.31
CA GLU A 61 -0.70 -3.88 9.36
C GLU A 61 0.60 -4.37 8.75
N VAL A 62 1.72 -3.80 9.20
CA VAL A 62 3.07 -4.18 8.76
C VAL A 62 3.71 -5.01 9.87
N ASP A 63 4.07 -6.26 9.56
CA ASP A 63 4.77 -7.18 10.46
C ASP A 63 6.02 -7.73 9.76
N GLY A 64 7.20 -7.21 10.10
CA GLY A 64 8.44 -7.56 9.41
C GLY A 64 8.34 -7.26 7.90
N CYS A 65 8.51 -8.28 7.06
CA CYS A 65 8.37 -8.15 5.60
C CYS A 65 6.94 -8.40 5.10
N TRP A 66 5.98 -8.58 6.01
CA TRP A 66 4.59 -8.87 5.68
C TRP A 66 3.72 -7.63 5.84
N VAL A 67 2.78 -7.48 4.91
CA VAL A 67 1.69 -6.50 5.00
C VAL A 67 0.38 -7.27 5.00
N HIS A 68 -0.33 -7.23 6.13
CA HIS A 68 -1.60 -7.91 6.34
C HIS A 68 -2.74 -6.94 6.09
N PHE A 69 -3.67 -7.33 5.22
CA PHE A 69 -4.89 -6.60 4.91
C PHE A 69 -6.09 -7.34 5.49
N THR A 70 -6.93 -6.63 6.22
CA THR A 70 -8.14 -7.17 6.86
C THR A 70 -9.38 -6.41 6.38
N GLY A 71 -10.50 -7.11 6.19
CA GLY A 71 -11.77 -6.51 5.74
C GLY A 71 -11.93 -6.48 4.21
N VAL A 72 -11.20 -7.35 3.52
CA VAL A 72 -10.99 -7.29 2.07
C VAL A 72 -12.06 -8.05 1.29
N ARG A 73 -13.17 -7.41 0.92
CA ARG A 73 -14.27 -8.09 0.22
C ARG A 73 -13.83 -8.65 -1.15
N LYS A 74 -13.85 -9.97 -1.30
CA LYS A 74 -13.35 -10.68 -2.50
C LYS A 74 -14.25 -10.58 -3.73
N SER A 75 -15.46 -10.00 -3.62
CA SER A 75 -16.53 -10.17 -4.62
C SER A 75 -16.66 -9.07 -5.68
N ALA A 76 -15.85 -8.00 -5.65
CA ALA A 76 -16.10 -6.81 -6.50
C ALA A 76 -14.92 -6.35 -7.38
N VAL A 77 -13.68 -6.74 -7.08
CA VAL A 77 -12.46 -6.23 -7.76
C VAL A 77 -11.44 -7.36 -7.85
N PRO A 78 -10.60 -7.45 -8.92
CA PRO A 78 -9.44 -8.32 -8.89
C PRO A 78 -8.48 -7.86 -7.79
N LEU A 79 -8.59 -8.50 -6.63
CA LEU A 79 -7.99 -8.04 -5.38
C LEU A 79 -6.46 -8.04 -5.43
N ALA A 80 -5.84 -9.12 -5.93
CA ALA A 80 -4.39 -9.22 -6.02
C ALA A 80 -3.77 -8.07 -6.84
N PRO A 81 -4.22 -7.79 -8.09
CA PRO A 81 -3.75 -6.62 -8.85
C PRO A 81 -3.91 -5.29 -8.11
N ARG A 82 -4.97 -5.12 -7.33
CA ARG A 82 -5.19 -3.88 -6.58
C ARG A 82 -4.22 -3.72 -5.41
N LEU A 83 -4.00 -4.79 -4.64
CA LEU A 83 -3.02 -4.80 -3.54
C LEU A 83 -1.60 -4.56 -4.07
N LEU A 84 -1.24 -5.19 -5.20
CA LEU A 84 0.04 -4.96 -5.87
C LEU A 84 0.21 -3.49 -6.28
N ALA A 85 -0.82 -2.89 -6.88
CA ALA A 85 -0.79 -1.48 -7.27
C ALA A 85 -0.66 -0.55 -6.05
N LEU A 86 -1.36 -0.85 -4.96
CA LEU A 86 -1.30 -0.08 -3.72
C LEU A 86 0.11 -0.10 -3.11
N VAL A 87 0.70 -1.28 -2.98
CA VAL A 87 2.06 -1.48 -2.43
C VAL A 87 3.11 -0.80 -3.31
N ALA A 88 3.00 -0.93 -4.64
CA ALA A 88 3.89 -0.24 -5.58
C ALA A 88 3.76 1.29 -5.49
N ALA A 89 2.52 1.80 -5.37
CA ALA A 89 2.27 3.23 -5.30
C ALA A 89 2.74 3.85 -3.97
N ALA A 90 2.78 3.07 -2.88
CA ALA A 90 3.42 3.49 -1.63
C ALA A 90 4.92 3.74 -1.85
N GLY A 91 5.64 2.84 -2.53
CA GLY A 91 7.06 3.00 -2.85
C GLY A 91 7.35 4.25 -3.69
N GLN A 92 6.52 4.54 -4.69
CA GLN A 92 6.66 5.75 -5.51
C GLN A 92 6.46 7.04 -4.71
N ARG A 93 5.61 7.02 -3.68
CA ARG A 93 5.27 8.20 -2.87
C ARG A 93 6.34 8.56 -1.84
N VAL A 94 7.20 7.62 -1.46
CA VAL A 94 8.34 7.87 -0.54
C VAL A 94 9.37 8.80 -1.19
N TYR A 95 9.59 8.67 -2.50
CA TYR A 95 10.55 9.49 -3.23
C TYR A 95 9.93 10.65 -4.01
N ALA A 96 8.59 10.79 -4.04
CA ALA A 96 7.93 11.89 -4.73
C ALA A 96 8.24 13.22 -4.02
N PRO A 97 9.04 14.14 -4.60
CA PRO A 97 9.29 15.44 -4.00
C PRO A 97 7.96 16.20 -3.85
N PRO A 98 7.79 17.01 -2.78
CA PRO A 98 6.57 17.81 -2.59
C PRO A 98 6.19 18.64 -3.83
N LEU A 99 7.19 19.09 -4.59
CA LEU A 99 7.02 19.87 -5.82
C LEU A 99 6.32 19.09 -6.96
N LEU A 100 6.51 17.77 -7.09
CA LEU A 100 5.81 16.98 -8.12
C LEU A 100 4.35 16.67 -7.77
N ARG A 101 3.97 16.70 -6.48
CA ARG A 101 2.56 16.58 -6.07
C ARG A 101 1.75 17.79 -6.51
N SER A 102 2.31 18.99 -6.34
CA SER A 102 1.68 20.25 -6.75
C SER A 102 1.44 20.33 -8.27
N ILE A 103 2.42 19.92 -9.09
CA ILE A 103 2.29 19.96 -10.56
C ILE A 103 1.19 19.00 -11.05
N ARG A 104 1.07 17.80 -10.46
CA ARG A 104 -0.01 16.86 -10.82
C ARG A 104 -1.38 17.26 -10.28
N GLN A 105 -1.44 17.86 -9.08
CA GLN A 105 -2.72 18.36 -8.52
C GLN A 105 -3.24 19.60 -9.24
N ALA A 106 -2.36 20.43 -9.82
CA ALA A 106 -2.77 21.54 -10.67
C ALA A 106 -3.34 21.10 -12.03
N ALA A 107 -3.01 19.88 -12.49
CA ALA A 107 -3.35 19.38 -13.81
C ALA A 107 -4.53 18.38 -13.86
N PRO A 108 -5.70 18.72 -13.28
CA PRO A 108 -6.96 18.32 -13.91
C PRO A 108 -7.96 19.44 -14.20
N ASN A 109 -7.66 20.72 -13.93
CA ASN A 109 -8.64 21.82 -14.12
C ASN A 109 -8.30 22.85 -15.21
N ALA A 110 -7.23 22.70 -15.98
CA ALA A 110 -6.86 23.68 -17.00
C ALA A 110 -7.48 23.43 -18.40
N ALA A 111 -8.33 22.40 -18.57
CA ALA A 111 -8.91 22.05 -19.87
C ALA A 111 -10.45 22.13 -19.92
N ALA A 112 -11.06 22.95 -19.05
CA ALA A 112 -12.51 23.21 -19.10
C ALA A 112 -12.81 24.69 -18.83
N ALA A 113 -12.33 25.58 -19.70
CA ALA A 113 -12.87 26.92 -19.83
C ALA A 113 -12.55 27.49 -21.23
N ALA A 114 -13.62 27.55 -22.04
CA ALA A 114 -13.84 28.38 -23.24
C ALA A 114 -12.92 28.15 -24.46
#